data_AF-A0AA88MDB7-F1
#
_entry.id   AF-A0AA88MDB7-F1
#
_cell.length_a   1.000
_cell.length_b   1.000
_cell.length_c   1.000
_cell.angle_alpha   90.00
_cell.angle_beta   90.00
_cell.angle_gamma   90.00
#
_symmetry.space_group_name_H-M   'P 1'
#
loop_
_entity.id
_entity.type
_entity.pdbx_description
1 polymer ?
#
loop_
_entity_poly.entity_id
_entity_poly.type
_entity_poly.pdbx_seq_one_letter_code
_entity_poly.pdbx_strand_id
1 'polypeptide(L)'
;MVFLMTPNHQMELVKRFPPSDVENLSVWHHVLVRALSSDVRHCVEADIIGLTQKTVTEWQNGGYKLGQVTKVNAVLLCLLVVVRGKSSPEEQCMSSATRTVTQLWSRMSPDQVQAHPVLQCTLQLLLSISAVLIKNVEPQVICQGLSCVEALISQHCADQLLLAALEFLSSLGKIFVPPDSQSQVLPKLSGLFRVLLANKSWLLQQHALEAFSHFAEITNHEEVISQSLSEEETKTSVVNYLSKTVNGHEDVETRLQRIKLETPVIEQHNEKLESRENVSDKLAAEAVSDTEPCPKRARQETSTEEEYSRYIQTAESALKALQTLTEEKANTTAPPPQWLQSRLQELQTLITHISSAVNTT
;
A
#
# COMPACT_ATOMS: atom_id res chain seq x y z
N MET A 1 12.40 -2.67 5.13
CA MET A 1 13.55 -3.56 5.37
C MET A 1 14.04 -4.28 4.12
N VAL A 2 13.16 -4.86 3.28
CA VAL A 2 13.57 -5.62 2.08
C VAL A 2 14.45 -4.83 1.09
N PHE A 3 14.22 -3.53 0.94
CA PHE A 3 15.07 -2.63 0.13
C PHE A 3 16.55 -2.59 0.57
N LEU A 4 16.83 -2.85 1.85
CA LEU A 4 18.19 -2.82 2.41
C LEU A 4 18.89 -4.18 2.32
N MET A 5 18.21 -5.22 1.81
CA MET A 5 18.76 -6.56 1.69
C MET A 5 19.51 -6.70 0.36
N THR A 6 20.63 -7.41 0.38
CA THR A 6 21.32 -7.83 -0.86
C THR A 6 20.46 -8.84 -1.62
N PRO A 7 20.62 -8.98 -2.95
CA PRO A 7 19.87 -9.96 -3.74
C PRO A 7 19.95 -11.40 -3.20
N ASN A 8 21.10 -11.80 -2.65
CA ASN A 8 21.28 -13.12 -2.04
C ASN A 8 20.40 -13.32 -0.81
N HIS A 9 20.34 -12.33 0.09
CA HIS A 9 19.46 -12.39 1.26
C HIS A 9 17.98 -12.32 0.87
N GLN A 10 17.64 -11.62 -0.22
CA GLN A 10 16.27 -11.63 -0.75
C GLN A 10 15.88 -13.01 -1.29
N MET A 11 16.79 -13.72 -1.97
CA MET A 11 16.54 -15.11 -2.38
C MET A 11 16.43 -16.07 -1.19
N GLU A 12 17.18 -15.84 -0.11
CA GLU A 12 17.05 -16.62 1.12
C GLU A 12 15.67 -16.40 1.77
N LEU A 13 15.15 -15.17 1.75
CA LEU A 13 13.79 -14.87 2.20
C LEU A 13 12.75 -15.65 1.39
N VAL A 14 12.90 -15.70 0.06
CA VAL A 14 12.02 -16.50 -0.82
C VAL A 14 12.09 -17.99 -0.48
N LYS A 15 13.29 -18.53 -0.25
CA LYS A 15 13.45 -19.94 0.12
C LYS A 15 12.83 -20.28 1.48
N ARG A 16 12.92 -19.35 2.45
CA ARG A 16 12.42 -19.56 3.81
C ARG A 16 10.91 -19.34 3.93
N PHE A 17 10.37 -18.46 3.10
CA PHE A 17 8.93 -18.21 3.00
C PHE A 17 8.47 -18.32 1.54
N PRO A 18 8.37 -19.55 0.99
CA PRO A 18 7.98 -19.74 -0.41
C PRO A 18 6.63 -19.08 -0.73
N PRO A 19 6.56 -18.17 -1.72
CA PRO A 19 5.30 -17.55 -2.15
C PRO A 19 4.31 -18.54 -2.78
N SER A 20 4.77 -19.72 -3.18
CA SER A 20 3.94 -20.82 -3.67
C SER A 20 3.12 -21.52 -2.58
N ASP A 21 3.37 -21.24 -1.29
CA ASP A 21 2.64 -21.83 -0.17
C ASP A 21 1.65 -20.83 0.44
N VAL A 22 0.39 -21.26 0.59
CA VAL A 22 -0.72 -20.41 1.07
C VAL A 22 -0.45 -19.83 2.46
N GLU A 23 0.20 -20.59 3.34
CA GLU A 23 0.49 -20.14 4.72
C GLU A 23 1.49 -18.97 4.78
N ASN A 24 2.37 -18.88 3.77
CA ASN A 24 3.41 -17.85 3.70
C ASN A 24 2.94 -16.56 3.01
N LEU A 25 1.72 -16.54 2.45
CA LEU A 25 1.16 -15.38 1.75
C LEU A 25 1.05 -14.14 2.64
N SER A 26 0.85 -14.33 3.94
CA SER A 26 0.83 -13.25 4.91
C SER A 26 2.12 -12.42 4.88
N VAL A 27 3.29 -13.05 4.67
CA VAL A 27 4.57 -12.35 4.54
C VAL A 27 4.56 -11.50 3.28
N TRP A 28 4.17 -12.08 2.15
CA TRP A 28 4.19 -11.43 0.84
C TRP A 28 3.15 -10.32 0.69
N HIS A 29 2.08 -10.35 1.48
CA HIS A 29 1.13 -9.24 1.58
C HIS A 29 1.76 -7.97 2.19
N HIS A 30 2.68 -8.12 3.14
CA HIS A 30 3.31 -6.99 3.83
C HIS A 30 4.65 -6.56 3.19
N VAL A 31 5.21 -7.40 2.32
CA VAL A 31 6.45 -7.10 1.61
C VAL A 31 6.17 -6.24 0.39
N LEU A 32 6.91 -5.14 0.26
CA LEU A 32 6.87 -4.30 -0.92
C LEU A 32 7.62 -4.97 -2.07
N VAL A 33 6.92 -5.73 -2.92
CA VAL A 33 7.48 -6.53 -4.03
C VAL A 33 8.33 -5.69 -5.00
N ARG A 34 7.94 -4.43 -5.27
CA ARG A 34 8.72 -3.51 -6.11
C ARG A 34 10.10 -3.14 -5.56
N ALA A 35 10.38 -3.41 -4.28
CA ALA A 35 11.67 -3.16 -3.66
C ALA A 35 12.65 -4.35 -3.75
N LEU A 36 12.22 -5.47 -4.34
CA LEU A 36 13.06 -6.62 -4.63
C LEU A 36 13.93 -6.38 -5.87
N SER A 37 15.05 -7.08 -5.97
CA SER A 37 15.84 -7.14 -7.21
C SER A 37 15.02 -7.76 -8.34
N SER A 38 15.36 -7.45 -9.59
CA SER A 38 14.54 -7.86 -10.75
C SER A 38 14.30 -9.37 -10.80
N ASP A 39 15.33 -10.18 -10.56
CA ASP A 39 15.25 -11.64 -10.62
C ASP A 39 14.39 -12.21 -9.48
N VAL A 40 14.62 -11.73 -8.25
CA VAL A 40 13.84 -12.17 -7.07
C VAL A 40 12.38 -11.76 -7.23
N ARG A 41 12.14 -10.53 -7.68
CA ARG A 41 10.81 -10.02 -7.97
C ARG A 41 10.10 -10.92 -8.97
N HIS A 42 10.75 -11.25 -10.08
CA HIS A 42 10.15 -12.09 -11.11
C HIS A 42 9.77 -13.47 -10.59
N CYS A 43 10.63 -14.12 -9.80
CA CYS A 43 10.31 -15.39 -9.15
C CYS A 43 9.07 -15.27 -8.23
N VAL A 44 9.05 -14.26 -7.36
CA VAL A 44 7.94 -14.05 -6.43
C VAL A 44 6.62 -13.77 -7.16
N GLU A 45 6.64 -12.93 -8.19
CA GLU A 45 5.46 -12.61 -9.00
C GLU A 45 4.94 -13.87 -9.72
N ALA A 46 5.82 -14.64 -10.35
CA ALA A 46 5.47 -15.88 -11.04
C ALA A 46 4.84 -16.91 -10.10
N ASP A 47 5.42 -17.10 -8.91
CA ASP A 47 4.91 -18.04 -7.90
C ASP A 47 3.54 -17.63 -7.35
N ILE A 48 3.35 -16.34 -7.02
CA ILE A 48 2.06 -15.83 -6.54
C ILE A 48 0.98 -16.00 -7.62
N ILE A 49 1.29 -15.72 -8.89
CA ILE A 49 0.35 -15.88 -10.00
C ILE A 49 0.02 -17.35 -10.23
N GLY A 50 1.03 -18.22 -10.23
CA GLY A 50 0.86 -19.66 -10.38
C GLY A 50 -0.01 -20.25 -9.27
N LEU A 51 0.24 -19.86 -8.01
CA LEU A 51 -0.57 -20.27 -6.87
C LEU A 51 -2.00 -19.72 -6.98
N THR A 52 -2.18 -18.48 -7.39
CA THR A 52 -3.50 -17.85 -7.55
C THR A 52 -4.33 -18.60 -8.60
N GLN A 53 -3.75 -18.87 -9.77
CA GLN A 53 -4.39 -19.64 -10.84
C GLN A 53 -4.76 -21.05 -10.37
N LYS A 54 -3.84 -21.74 -9.71
CA LYS A 54 -4.07 -23.07 -9.15
C LYS A 54 -5.24 -23.05 -8.16
N THR A 55 -5.24 -22.13 -7.21
CA THR A 55 -6.26 -22.03 -6.16
C THR A 55 -7.63 -21.70 -6.74
N VAL A 56 -7.71 -20.78 -7.71
CA VAL A 56 -8.98 -20.45 -8.38
C VAL A 56 -9.49 -21.61 -9.23
N THR A 57 -8.60 -22.33 -9.90
CA THR A 57 -8.94 -23.52 -10.68
C THR A 57 -9.43 -24.67 -9.77
N GLU A 58 -8.77 -24.89 -8.64
CA GLU A 58 -9.20 -25.86 -7.63
C GLU A 58 -10.57 -25.49 -7.04
N TRP A 59 -10.80 -24.20 -6.78
CA TRP A 59 -12.11 -23.73 -6.31
C TRP A 59 -13.21 -23.93 -7.35
N GLN A 60 -12.90 -23.69 -8.63
CA GLN A 60 -13.80 -23.96 -9.76
C GLN A 60 -14.11 -25.46 -9.88
N ASN A 61 -13.08 -26.31 -9.87
CA ASN A 61 -13.23 -27.77 -9.96
C ASN A 61 -13.97 -28.34 -8.74
N GLY A 62 -13.83 -27.68 -7.58
CA GLY A 62 -14.52 -28.01 -6.33
C GLY A 62 -15.98 -27.55 -6.29
N GLY A 63 -16.49 -26.89 -7.33
CA GLY A 63 -17.87 -26.42 -7.41
C GLY A 63 -18.14 -25.12 -6.65
N TYR A 64 -17.13 -24.24 -6.52
CA TYR A 64 -17.25 -22.91 -5.89
C TYR A 64 -17.77 -22.92 -4.44
N LYS A 65 -17.29 -23.87 -3.63
CA LYS A 65 -17.71 -24.00 -2.23
C LYS A 65 -17.30 -22.78 -1.40
N LEU A 66 -18.24 -22.25 -0.62
CA LEU A 66 -18.00 -21.06 0.23
C LEU A 66 -16.85 -21.28 1.24
N GLY A 67 -16.68 -22.51 1.75
CA GLY A 67 -15.61 -22.84 2.69
C GLY A 67 -14.18 -22.70 2.15
N GLN A 68 -14.00 -22.57 0.84
CA GLN A 68 -12.69 -22.36 0.21
C GLN A 68 -12.42 -20.87 -0.11
N VAL A 69 -13.40 -19.98 0.07
CA VAL A 69 -13.28 -18.56 -0.31
C VAL A 69 -12.23 -17.83 0.51
N THR A 70 -11.99 -18.21 1.76
CA THR A 70 -10.91 -17.63 2.58
C THR A 70 -9.54 -17.84 1.93
N LYS A 71 -9.29 -19.03 1.37
CA LYS A 71 -8.05 -19.32 0.62
C LYS A 71 -7.98 -18.50 -0.67
N VAL A 72 -9.11 -18.36 -1.38
CA VAL A 72 -9.20 -17.52 -2.58
C VAL A 72 -8.90 -16.05 -2.26
N ASN A 73 -9.45 -15.53 -1.16
CA ASN A 73 -9.20 -14.15 -0.73
C ASN A 73 -7.73 -13.93 -0.36
N ALA A 74 -7.08 -14.91 0.29
CA ALA A 74 -5.66 -14.84 0.62
C ALA A 74 -4.78 -14.73 -0.64
N VAL A 75 -5.03 -15.57 -1.66
CA VAL A 75 -4.27 -15.48 -2.92
C VAL A 75 -4.58 -14.21 -3.70
N LEU A 76 -5.82 -13.73 -3.69
CA LEU A 76 -6.21 -12.47 -4.34
C LEU A 76 -5.59 -11.24 -3.68
N LEU A 77 -5.45 -11.24 -2.35
CA LEU A 77 -4.73 -10.19 -1.63
C LEU A 77 -3.28 -10.08 -2.08
N CYS A 78 -2.58 -11.21 -2.23
CA CYS A 78 -1.21 -11.22 -2.74
C CYS A 78 -1.13 -10.87 -4.22
N LEU A 79 -2.08 -11.33 -5.04
CA LEU A 79 -2.18 -10.93 -6.44
C LEU A 79 -2.33 -9.41 -6.58
N LEU A 80 -3.14 -8.77 -5.73
CA LEU A 80 -3.30 -7.32 -5.73
C LEU A 80 -1.98 -6.59 -5.47
N VAL A 81 -1.15 -7.09 -4.55
CA VAL A 81 0.19 -6.52 -4.27
C VAL A 81 1.09 -6.62 -5.50
N VAL A 82 1.10 -7.78 -6.16
CA VAL A 82 1.87 -8.01 -7.40
C VAL A 82 1.43 -7.03 -8.49
N VAL A 83 0.12 -6.94 -8.76
CA VAL A 83 -0.39 -6.10 -9.84
C VAL A 83 -0.21 -4.59 -9.55
N ARG A 84 -0.22 -4.16 -8.28
CA ARG A 84 0.05 -2.77 -7.87
C ARG A 84 1.54 -2.40 -7.95
N GLY A 85 2.46 -3.35 -7.88
CA GLY A 85 3.92 -3.14 -7.82
C GLY A 85 4.61 -2.64 -9.12
N LYS A 86 3.87 -2.04 -10.06
CA LYS A 86 4.33 -1.78 -11.44
C LYS A 86 5.63 -0.97 -11.54
N SER A 87 6.62 -1.52 -12.25
CA SER A 87 7.62 -0.74 -13.00
C SER A 87 7.67 -1.09 -14.49
N SER A 88 7.28 -2.31 -14.87
CA SER A 88 7.01 -2.77 -16.25
C SER A 88 6.57 -4.23 -16.12
N PRO A 89 5.26 -4.53 -16.06
CA PRO A 89 4.83 -5.92 -15.92
C PRO A 89 5.05 -6.66 -17.25
N GLU A 90 5.61 -7.86 -17.18
CA GLU A 90 5.60 -8.77 -18.33
C GLU A 90 4.15 -9.03 -18.76
N GLU A 91 3.87 -8.95 -20.06
CA GLU A 91 2.52 -9.11 -20.62
C GLU A 91 1.86 -10.44 -20.20
N GLN A 92 2.68 -11.47 -19.95
CA GLN A 92 2.23 -12.79 -19.50
C GLN A 92 1.68 -12.80 -18.07
N CYS A 93 2.28 -12.02 -17.17
CA CYS A 93 1.80 -11.83 -15.79
C CYS A 93 0.42 -11.14 -15.80
N MET A 94 0.29 -10.06 -16.57
CA MET A 94 -0.97 -9.34 -16.70
C MET A 94 -2.07 -10.19 -17.33
N SER A 95 -1.75 -10.97 -18.36
CA SER A 95 -2.71 -11.85 -19.03
C SER A 95 -3.27 -12.91 -18.09
N SER A 96 -2.40 -13.46 -17.24
CA SER A 96 -2.75 -14.47 -16.24
C SER A 96 -3.62 -13.92 -15.12
N ALA A 97 -3.30 -12.74 -14.61
CA ALA A 97 -4.12 -12.04 -13.62
C ALA A 97 -5.48 -11.64 -14.20
N THR A 98 -5.50 -11.11 -15.44
CA THR A 98 -6.73 -10.71 -16.14
C THR A 98 -7.66 -11.90 -16.35
N ARG A 99 -7.14 -13.05 -16.78
CA ARG A 99 -7.93 -14.29 -16.94
C ARG A 99 -8.61 -14.69 -15.62
N THR A 100 -7.87 -14.62 -14.52
CA THR A 100 -8.39 -14.95 -13.18
C THR A 100 -9.52 -14.00 -12.80
N VAL A 101 -9.33 -12.69 -13.01
CA VAL A 101 -10.35 -11.66 -12.76
C VAL A 101 -11.61 -11.89 -13.60
N THR A 102 -11.47 -12.14 -14.90
CA THR A 102 -12.60 -12.45 -15.79
C THR A 102 -13.40 -13.67 -15.31
N GLN A 103 -12.71 -14.75 -14.92
CA GLN A 103 -13.36 -15.95 -14.39
C GLN A 103 -14.15 -15.65 -13.11
N LEU A 104 -13.59 -14.86 -12.20
CA LEU A 104 -14.24 -14.51 -10.93
C LEU A 104 -15.45 -13.60 -11.15
N TRP A 105 -15.36 -12.60 -12.04
CA TRP A 105 -16.49 -11.73 -12.37
C TRP A 105 -17.70 -12.49 -12.90
N SER A 106 -17.48 -13.51 -13.73
CA SER A 106 -18.57 -14.35 -14.26
C SER A 106 -19.40 -15.08 -13.20
N ARG A 107 -18.90 -15.15 -11.96
CA ARG A 107 -19.53 -15.82 -10.82
C ARG A 107 -20.03 -14.87 -9.73
N MET A 108 -19.65 -13.60 -9.77
CA MET A 108 -20.10 -12.63 -8.79
C MET A 108 -21.58 -12.34 -8.99
N SER A 109 -22.37 -12.50 -7.93
CA SER A 109 -23.78 -12.12 -7.89
C SER A 109 -24.00 -11.15 -6.74
N PRO A 110 -24.64 -9.99 -6.97
CA PRO A 110 -24.91 -9.01 -5.93
C PRO A 110 -25.64 -9.60 -4.72
N ASP A 111 -26.63 -10.46 -4.97
CA ASP A 111 -27.45 -11.06 -3.92
C ASP A 111 -26.64 -11.97 -2.98
N GLN A 112 -25.71 -12.76 -3.52
CA GLN A 112 -24.86 -13.63 -2.71
C GLN A 112 -23.81 -12.84 -1.90
N VAL A 113 -23.33 -11.73 -2.46
CA VAL A 113 -22.37 -10.84 -1.80
C VAL A 113 -23.00 -10.17 -0.58
N GLN A 114 -24.29 -9.79 -0.65
CA GLN A 114 -25.00 -9.30 0.52
C GLN A 114 -25.24 -10.38 1.57
N ALA A 115 -25.58 -11.59 1.14
CA ALA A 115 -25.86 -12.70 2.06
C ALA A 115 -24.62 -13.21 2.81
N HIS A 116 -23.42 -13.11 2.21
CA HIS A 116 -22.21 -13.71 2.76
C HIS A 116 -21.05 -12.70 2.86
N PRO A 117 -20.66 -12.28 4.09
CA PRO A 117 -19.58 -11.30 4.30
C PRO A 117 -18.24 -11.69 3.67
N VAL A 118 -17.94 -13.00 3.60
CA VAL A 118 -16.70 -13.50 3.00
C VAL A 118 -16.59 -13.15 1.52
N LEU A 119 -17.72 -13.08 0.80
CA LEU A 119 -17.78 -12.68 -0.60
C LEU A 119 -17.65 -11.17 -0.80
N GLN A 120 -17.98 -10.35 0.21
CA GLN A 120 -17.73 -8.91 0.16
C GLN A 120 -16.24 -8.60 0.06
N CYS A 121 -15.42 -9.34 0.82
CA CYS A 121 -13.96 -9.25 0.72
C CYS A 121 -13.47 -9.70 -0.66
N THR A 122 -13.99 -10.80 -1.20
CA THR A 122 -13.64 -11.26 -2.56
C THR A 122 -13.96 -10.19 -3.60
N LEU A 123 -15.14 -9.57 -3.51
CA LEU A 123 -15.56 -8.54 -4.45
C LEU A 123 -14.74 -7.26 -4.31
N GLN A 124 -14.43 -6.84 -3.08
CA GLN A 124 -13.55 -5.70 -2.82
C GLN A 124 -12.19 -5.90 -3.50
N LEU A 125 -11.58 -7.08 -3.34
CA LEU A 125 -10.33 -7.43 -4.00
C LEU A 125 -10.48 -7.45 -5.52
N LEU A 126 -11.58 -8.01 -6.00
CA LEU A 126 -11.86 -8.08 -7.44
C LEU A 126 -11.98 -6.68 -8.05
N LEU A 127 -12.68 -5.74 -7.39
CA LEU A 127 -12.78 -4.35 -7.80
C LEU A 127 -11.41 -3.67 -7.82
N SER A 128 -10.63 -3.78 -6.75
CA SER A 128 -9.29 -3.18 -6.68
C SER A 128 -8.32 -3.78 -7.71
N ILE A 129 -8.31 -5.10 -7.93
CA ILE A 129 -7.46 -5.72 -8.96
C ILE A 129 -7.91 -5.26 -10.35
N SER A 130 -9.23 -5.23 -10.61
CA SER A 130 -9.79 -4.77 -11.89
C SER A 130 -9.42 -3.32 -12.17
N ALA A 131 -9.43 -2.45 -11.15
CA ALA A 131 -9.02 -1.05 -11.28
C ALA A 131 -7.57 -0.90 -11.76
N VAL A 132 -6.69 -1.80 -11.32
CA VAL A 132 -5.28 -1.79 -11.71
C VAL A 132 -5.06 -2.44 -13.09
N LEU A 133 -5.87 -3.44 -13.44
CA LEU A 133 -5.80 -4.17 -14.72
C LEU A 133 -6.66 -3.57 -15.83
N ILE A 134 -7.35 -2.46 -15.59
CA ILE A 134 -8.47 -1.99 -16.42
C ILE A 134 -8.19 -1.93 -17.94
N LYS A 135 -6.95 -1.62 -18.34
CA LYS A 135 -6.53 -1.55 -19.75
C LYS A 135 -6.52 -2.91 -20.47
N ASN A 136 -6.39 -4.00 -19.71
CA ASN A 136 -6.32 -5.36 -20.25
C ASN A 136 -7.65 -6.12 -20.10
N VAL A 137 -8.62 -5.54 -19.38
CA VAL A 137 -9.90 -6.19 -19.10
C VAL A 137 -10.85 -5.99 -20.27
N GLU A 138 -11.56 -7.04 -20.65
CA GLU A 138 -12.54 -7.00 -21.73
C GLU A 138 -13.75 -6.12 -21.38
N PRO A 139 -14.35 -5.40 -22.36
CA PRO A 139 -15.52 -4.55 -22.12
C PRO A 139 -16.71 -5.26 -21.47
N GLN A 140 -16.90 -6.55 -21.76
CA GLN A 140 -17.98 -7.36 -21.17
C GLN A 140 -17.84 -7.51 -19.66
N VAL A 141 -16.61 -7.70 -19.18
CA VAL A 141 -16.29 -7.83 -17.75
C VAL A 141 -16.48 -6.47 -17.06
N ILE A 142 -16.18 -5.37 -17.74
CA ILE A 142 -16.46 -4.02 -17.25
C ILE A 142 -17.96 -3.80 -17.08
N CYS A 143 -18.78 -4.17 -18.07
CA CYS A 143 -20.25 -4.11 -17.97
C CYS A 143 -20.79 -4.92 -16.79
N GLN A 144 -20.24 -6.11 -16.55
CA GLN A 144 -20.61 -6.96 -15.41
C GLN A 144 -20.23 -6.29 -14.08
N GLY A 145 -19.01 -5.74 -13.98
CA GLY A 145 -18.56 -5.00 -12.81
C GLY A 145 -19.46 -3.81 -12.50
N LEU A 146 -19.79 -2.99 -13.50
CA LEU A 146 -20.68 -1.84 -13.34
C LEU A 146 -22.09 -2.26 -12.89
N SER A 147 -22.64 -3.32 -13.48
CA SER A 147 -23.97 -3.82 -13.10
C SER A 147 -23.97 -4.40 -11.68
N CYS A 148 -22.87 -5.01 -11.25
CA CYS A 148 -22.69 -5.50 -9.89
C CYS A 148 -22.66 -4.32 -8.90
N VAL A 149 -21.86 -3.29 -9.17
CA VAL A 149 -21.78 -2.07 -8.34
C VAL A 149 -23.13 -1.36 -8.24
N GLU A 150 -23.86 -1.25 -9.35
CA GLU A 150 -25.20 -0.64 -9.39
C GLU A 150 -26.20 -1.36 -8.48
N ALA A 151 -26.20 -2.69 -8.50
CA ALA A 151 -27.05 -3.49 -7.62
C ALA A 151 -26.64 -3.34 -6.15
N LEU A 152 -25.34 -3.26 -5.85
CA LEU A 152 -24.83 -3.12 -4.48
C LEU A 152 -25.15 -1.77 -3.85
N ILE A 153 -25.07 -0.69 -4.62
CA ILE A 153 -25.47 0.64 -4.18
C ILE A 153 -26.97 0.66 -3.87
N SER A 154 -27.77 0.04 -4.73
CA SER A 154 -29.22 -0.06 -4.56
C SER A 154 -29.63 -0.86 -3.30
N GLN A 155 -28.76 -1.77 -2.86
CA GLN A 155 -28.99 -2.65 -1.69
C GLN A 155 -28.34 -2.12 -0.39
N HIS A 156 -27.84 -0.88 -0.36
CA HIS A 156 -27.17 -0.28 0.80
C HIS A 156 -26.00 -1.12 1.36
N CYS A 157 -24.98 -1.37 0.53
CA CYS A 157 -23.80 -2.14 0.92
C CYS A 157 -22.82 -1.38 1.85
N ALA A 158 -21.85 -2.11 2.40
CA ALA A 158 -20.80 -1.60 3.28
C ALA A 158 -19.90 -0.56 2.61
N ASP A 159 -19.52 0.48 3.36
CA ASP A 159 -18.68 1.60 2.89
C ASP A 159 -17.35 1.15 2.27
N GLN A 160 -16.70 0.13 2.83
CA GLN A 160 -15.43 -0.41 2.31
C GLN A 160 -15.55 -0.89 0.86
N LEU A 161 -16.70 -1.45 0.49
CA LEU A 161 -16.96 -1.93 -0.86
C LEU A 161 -17.22 -0.75 -1.80
N LEU A 162 -17.92 0.28 -1.33
CA LEU A 162 -18.16 1.50 -2.10
C LEU A 162 -16.85 2.26 -2.37
N LEU A 163 -15.92 2.28 -1.40
CA LEU A 163 -14.59 2.85 -1.61
C LEU A 163 -13.80 2.10 -2.70
N ALA A 164 -13.82 0.77 -2.68
CA ALA A 164 -13.20 -0.03 -3.75
C ALA A 164 -13.90 0.16 -5.10
N ALA A 165 -15.23 0.34 -5.09
CA ALA A 165 -15.99 0.68 -6.29
C ALA A 165 -15.57 2.04 -6.86
N LEU A 166 -15.35 3.06 -6.03
CA LEU A 166 -14.85 4.38 -6.46
C LEU A 166 -13.45 4.31 -7.08
N GLU A 167 -12.54 3.49 -6.51
CA GLU A 167 -11.22 3.21 -7.12
C GLU A 167 -11.40 2.57 -8.52
N PHE A 168 -12.32 1.62 -8.66
CA PHE A 168 -12.66 1.01 -9.93
C PHE A 168 -13.26 1.99 -10.93
N LEU A 169 -14.25 2.80 -10.54
CA LEU A 169 -14.90 3.77 -11.42
C LEU A 169 -13.92 4.85 -11.89
N SER A 170 -13.08 5.37 -11.00
CA SER A 170 -12.05 6.36 -11.39
C SER A 170 -11.06 5.78 -12.39
N SER A 171 -10.72 4.49 -12.28
CA SER A 171 -9.81 3.82 -13.21
C SER A 171 -10.37 3.70 -14.64
N LEU A 172 -11.69 3.71 -14.82
CA LEU A 172 -12.33 3.61 -16.14
C LEU A 172 -12.02 4.81 -17.04
N GLY A 173 -11.61 5.94 -16.48
CA GLY A 173 -11.13 7.07 -17.28
C GLY A 173 -9.88 6.72 -18.11
N LYS A 174 -9.11 5.70 -17.71
CA LYS A 174 -7.87 5.29 -18.38
C LYS A 174 -8.08 4.52 -19.68
N ILE A 175 -9.33 4.18 -20.02
CA ILE A 175 -9.66 3.33 -21.17
C ILE A 175 -10.57 4.06 -22.16
N PHE A 176 -10.38 3.75 -23.45
CA PHE A 176 -11.35 4.10 -24.47
C PHE A 176 -12.33 2.94 -24.64
N VAL A 177 -13.62 3.19 -24.37
CA VAL A 177 -14.66 2.17 -24.47
C VAL A 177 -15.04 2.02 -25.95
N PRO A 178 -15.00 0.82 -26.53
CA PRO A 178 -15.37 0.59 -27.93
C PRO A 178 -16.83 0.97 -28.22
N PRO A 179 -17.16 1.51 -29.42
CA PRO A 179 -18.51 1.98 -29.76
C PRO A 179 -19.61 0.97 -29.49
N ASP A 180 -19.34 -0.32 -29.74
CA ASP A 180 -20.30 -1.42 -29.56
C ASP A 180 -20.75 -1.60 -28.10
N SER A 181 -19.92 -1.18 -27.14
CA SER A 181 -20.19 -1.30 -25.70
C SER A 181 -20.51 0.04 -25.02
N GLN A 182 -20.30 1.18 -25.70
CA GLN A 182 -20.52 2.52 -25.14
C GLN A 182 -21.96 2.72 -24.65
N SER A 183 -22.94 2.24 -25.41
CA SER A 183 -24.37 2.35 -25.09
C SER A 183 -24.76 1.67 -23.77
N GLN A 184 -23.97 0.69 -23.31
CA GLN A 184 -24.20 -0.01 -22.05
C GLN A 184 -23.33 0.54 -20.92
N VAL A 185 -22.07 0.86 -21.20
CA VAL A 185 -21.08 1.25 -20.19
C VAL A 185 -21.26 2.70 -19.75
N LEU A 186 -21.38 3.64 -20.69
CA LEU A 186 -21.30 5.08 -20.38
C LEU A 186 -22.52 5.58 -19.59
N PRO A 187 -23.78 5.19 -19.92
CA PRO A 187 -24.93 5.57 -19.10
C PRO A 187 -24.91 4.98 -17.69
N LYS A 188 -24.40 3.75 -17.54
CA LYS A 188 -24.23 3.12 -16.22
C LYS A 188 -23.19 3.86 -15.40
N LEU A 189 -22.06 4.20 -16.01
CA LEU A 189 -20.99 4.95 -15.36
C LEU A 189 -21.46 6.32 -14.88
N SER A 190 -22.18 7.07 -15.72
CA SER A 190 -22.72 8.38 -15.33
C SER A 190 -23.80 8.27 -14.25
N GLY A 191 -24.68 7.26 -14.33
CA GLY A 191 -25.66 6.96 -13.27
C GLY A 191 -25.00 6.63 -11.92
N LEU A 192 -23.95 5.81 -11.93
CA LEU A 192 -23.21 5.43 -10.72
C LEU A 192 -22.52 6.62 -10.06
N PHE A 193 -21.81 7.45 -10.83
CA PHE A 193 -21.21 8.67 -10.30
C PHE A 193 -22.26 9.63 -9.74
N ARG A 194 -23.40 9.79 -10.42
CA ARG A 194 -24.51 10.62 -9.92
C ARG A 194 -24.98 10.16 -8.54
N VAL A 195 -25.26 8.86 -8.38
CA VAL A 195 -25.74 8.32 -7.09
C VAL A 195 -24.68 8.45 -5.99
N LEU A 196 -23.40 8.23 -6.32
CA LEU A 196 -22.31 8.31 -5.34
C LEU A 196 -21.98 9.76 -4.94
N LEU A 197 -22.08 10.72 -5.85
CA LEU A 197 -21.88 12.15 -5.56
C LEU A 197 -23.02 12.74 -4.72
N ALA A 198 -24.23 12.20 -4.85
CA ALA A 198 -25.40 12.56 -4.04
C ALA A 198 -25.49 11.80 -2.71
N ASN A 199 -24.44 11.06 -2.32
CA ASN A 199 -24.45 10.27 -1.08
C ASN A 199 -24.44 11.18 0.15
N LYS A 200 -25.20 10.80 1.18
CA LYS A 200 -25.35 11.55 2.44
C LYS A 200 -24.16 11.39 3.39
N SER A 201 -23.38 10.32 3.25
CA SER A 201 -22.19 10.10 4.06
C SER A 201 -21.08 11.03 3.58
N TRP A 202 -20.63 11.96 4.45
CA TRP A 202 -19.60 12.94 4.09
C TRP A 202 -18.30 12.28 3.62
N LEU A 203 -17.92 11.15 4.22
CA LEU A 203 -16.69 10.42 3.87
C LEU A 203 -16.79 9.83 2.47
N LEU A 204 -17.90 9.15 2.19
CA LEU A 204 -18.15 8.58 0.86
C LEU A 204 -18.31 9.67 -0.19
N GLN A 205 -18.98 10.78 0.15
CA GLN A 205 -19.13 11.92 -0.74
C GLN A 205 -17.77 12.55 -1.08
N GLN A 206 -16.87 12.71 -0.09
CA GLN A 206 -15.52 13.22 -0.31
C GLN A 206 -14.71 12.30 -1.23
N HIS A 207 -14.74 10.99 -0.99
CA HIS A 207 -14.07 10.02 -1.88
C HIS A 207 -14.72 9.96 -3.27
N ALA A 208 -16.03 10.17 -3.37
CA ALA A 208 -16.72 10.25 -4.66
C ALA A 208 -16.28 11.48 -5.45
N LEU A 209 -16.12 12.64 -4.78
CA LEU A 209 -15.59 13.87 -5.38
C LEU A 209 -14.15 13.67 -5.88
N GLU A 210 -13.30 13.05 -5.06
CA GLU A 210 -11.92 12.74 -5.45
C GLU A 210 -11.85 11.79 -6.65
N ALA A 211 -12.59 10.69 -6.60
CA ALA A 211 -12.65 9.70 -7.67
C ALA A 211 -13.21 10.28 -8.97
N PHE A 212 -14.25 11.12 -8.87
CA PHE A 212 -14.84 11.80 -10.02
C PHE A 212 -13.89 12.84 -10.61
N SER A 213 -13.17 13.61 -9.79
CA SER A 213 -12.14 14.54 -10.27
C SER A 213 -11.03 13.79 -11.01
N HIS A 214 -10.54 12.68 -10.43
CA HIS A 214 -9.52 11.87 -11.08
C HIS A 214 -10.00 11.28 -12.41
N PHE A 215 -11.26 10.82 -12.46
CA PHE A 215 -11.89 10.35 -13.69
C PHE A 215 -11.98 11.46 -14.74
N ALA A 216 -12.48 12.64 -14.35
CA ALA A 216 -12.68 13.77 -15.25
C ALA A 216 -11.35 14.31 -15.83
N GLU A 217 -10.26 14.23 -15.08
CA GLU A 217 -8.92 14.63 -15.52
C GLU A 217 -8.34 13.73 -16.61
N ILE A 218 -8.69 12.43 -16.61
CA ILE A 218 -8.01 11.42 -17.45
C ILE A 218 -8.90 10.83 -18.55
N THR A 219 -10.22 11.01 -18.46
CA THR A 219 -11.19 10.39 -19.38
C THR A 219 -11.25 11.10 -20.73
N ASN A 220 -11.47 10.32 -21.79
CA ASN A 220 -11.80 10.85 -23.12
C ASN A 220 -13.33 10.93 -23.35
N HIS A 221 -14.13 10.42 -22.41
CA HIS A 221 -15.60 10.37 -22.52
C HIS A 221 -16.24 11.51 -21.72
N GLU A 222 -16.11 12.74 -22.22
CA GLU A 222 -16.62 13.94 -21.55
C GLU A 222 -18.14 13.92 -21.33
N GLU A 223 -18.88 13.17 -22.15
CA GLU A 223 -20.33 12.99 -21.97
C GLU A 223 -20.70 12.36 -20.62
N VAL A 224 -19.82 11.52 -20.05
CA VAL A 224 -20.04 10.94 -18.73
C VAL A 224 -19.98 12.03 -17.67
N ILE A 225 -19.10 13.01 -17.81
CA ILE A 225 -18.95 14.13 -16.87
C ILE A 225 -20.24 14.97 -16.88
N SER A 226 -20.72 15.36 -18.07
CA SER A 226 -21.92 16.19 -18.19
C SER A 226 -23.19 15.47 -17.71
N GLN A 227 -23.31 14.17 -18.01
CA GLN A 227 -24.45 13.36 -17.56
C GLN A 227 -24.43 13.05 -16.05
N SER A 228 -23.24 12.97 -15.44
CA SER A 228 -23.11 12.75 -13.99
C SER A 228 -23.55 13.98 -13.20
N LEU A 229 -23.31 15.17 -13.76
CA LEU A 229 -23.60 16.48 -13.15
C LEU A 229 -24.95 17.05 -13.57
N SER A 230 -26.00 16.22 -13.66
CA SER A 230 -27.33 16.72 -14.04
C SER A 230 -28.01 17.55 -12.95
N GLU A 231 -27.66 17.31 -11.67
CA GLU A 231 -28.29 17.92 -10.51
C GLU A 231 -27.47 19.11 -9.98
N GLU A 232 -28.13 20.23 -9.68
CA GLU A 232 -27.46 21.48 -9.29
C GLU A 232 -26.70 21.39 -7.96
N GLU A 233 -27.21 20.58 -7.02
CA GLU A 233 -26.55 20.31 -5.74
C GLU A 233 -25.22 19.57 -5.92
N THR A 234 -25.19 18.56 -6.79
CA THR A 234 -23.97 17.81 -7.11
C THR A 234 -22.95 18.69 -7.85
N LYS A 235 -23.40 19.54 -8.78
CA LYS A 235 -22.55 20.54 -9.46
C LYS A 235 -21.90 21.48 -8.45
N THR A 236 -22.69 22.03 -7.53
CA THR A 236 -22.19 22.96 -6.51
C THR A 236 -21.15 22.29 -5.63
N SER A 237 -21.39 21.03 -5.24
CA SER A 237 -20.45 20.24 -4.44
C SER A 237 -19.13 20.00 -5.16
N VAL A 238 -19.17 19.67 -6.46
CA VAL A 238 -17.99 19.46 -7.30
C VAL A 238 -17.23 20.77 -7.52
N VAL A 239 -17.93 21.88 -7.80
CA VAL A 239 -17.32 23.20 -7.95
C VAL A 239 -16.61 23.61 -6.65
N ASN A 240 -17.27 23.46 -5.50
CA ASN A 240 -16.70 23.78 -4.20
C ASN A 240 -15.45 22.94 -3.88
N TYR A 241 -15.46 21.66 -4.25
CA TYR A 241 -14.31 20.78 -4.11
C TYR A 241 -13.13 21.27 -4.96
N LEU A 242 -13.36 21.59 -6.25
CA LEU A 242 -12.33 22.09 -7.16
C LEU A 242 -11.79 23.47 -6.76
N SER A 243 -12.64 24.35 -6.24
CA SER A 243 -12.23 25.64 -5.69
C SER A 243 -11.53 25.54 -4.33
N LYS A 244 -11.35 24.32 -3.81
CA LYS A 244 -10.77 24.04 -2.48
C LYS A 244 -11.50 24.80 -1.37
N THR A 245 -12.77 25.10 -1.60
CA THR A 245 -13.60 25.75 -0.60
C THR A 245 -13.94 24.69 0.43
N VAL A 246 -13.54 24.91 1.68
CA VAL A 246 -13.81 23.97 2.76
C VAL A 246 -15.32 23.95 2.98
N ASN A 247 -15.98 22.97 2.38
CA ASN A 247 -17.35 22.68 2.74
C ASN A 247 -17.34 22.12 4.17
N GLY A 248 -17.95 22.85 5.11
CA GLY A 248 -18.27 22.33 6.44
C GLY A 248 -19.35 21.26 6.31
N HIS A 249 -19.01 20.10 5.74
CA HIS A 249 -19.97 19.04 5.42
C HIS A 249 -20.27 18.10 6.59
N GLU A 250 -19.45 18.13 7.65
CA GLU A 250 -19.76 17.42 8.90
C GLU A 250 -20.29 18.42 9.92
N ASP A 251 -21.60 18.37 10.18
CA ASP A 251 -22.22 19.11 11.28
C ASP A 251 -21.59 18.72 12.63
N VAL A 252 -21.48 19.67 13.55
CA VAL A 252 -20.78 19.46 14.82
C VAL A 252 -21.45 18.37 15.66
N GLU A 253 -22.78 18.27 15.58
CA GLU A 253 -23.55 17.24 16.29
C GLU A 253 -23.34 15.86 15.67
N THR A 254 -23.33 15.75 14.34
CA THR A 254 -23.08 14.46 13.67
C THR A 254 -21.65 13.98 13.88
N ARG A 255 -20.68 14.91 13.90
CA ARG A 255 -19.29 14.62 14.29
C ARG A 255 -19.20 14.12 15.73
N LEU A 256 -19.89 14.77 16.66
CA LEU A 256 -19.89 14.35 18.06
C LEU A 256 -20.50 12.96 18.23
N GLN A 257 -21.60 12.66 17.53
CA GLN A 257 -22.24 11.36 17.56
C GLN A 257 -21.35 10.26 16.97
N ARG A 258 -20.66 10.54 15.86
CA ARG A 258 -19.69 9.61 15.28
C ARG A 258 -18.54 9.32 16.25
N ILE A 259 -17.94 10.35 16.84
CA ILE A 259 -16.86 10.18 17.83
C ILE A 259 -17.36 9.33 19.00
N LYS A 260 -18.56 9.57 19.52
CA LYS A 260 -19.16 8.74 20.59
C LYS A 260 -19.34 7.27 20.19
N LEU A 261 -19.66 6.99 18.93
CA LEU A 261 -19.78 5.62 18.41
C LEU A 261 -18.41 4.97 18.13
N GLU A 262 -17.41 5.75 17.74
CA GLU A 262 -16.05 5.29 17.45
C GLU A 262 -15.25 5.02 18.73
N THR A 263 -15.44 5.82 19.79
CA THR A 263 -14.76 5.67 21.09
C THR A 263 -14.80 4.24 21.62
N PRO A 264 -15.95 3.57 21.80
CA PRO A 264 -15.99 2.22 22.35
C PRO A 264 -15.37 1.17 21.40
N VAL A 265 -15.38 1.42 20.09
CA VAL A 265 -14.73 0.52 19.10
C VAL A 265 -13.22 0.62 19.20
N ILE A 266 -12.69 1.84 19.35
CA ILE A 266 -11.26 2.09 19.56
C ILE A 266 -10.82 1.54 20.90
N GLU A 267 -11.58 1.78 21.97
CA GLU A 267 -11.32 1.22 23.31
C GLU A 267 -11.29 -0.31 23.26
N GLN A 268 -12.31 -0.95 22.66
CA GLN A 268 -12.32 -2.41 22.50
C GLN A 268 -11.15 -2.92 21.65
N HIS A 269 -10.76 -2.19 20.60
CA HIS A 269 -9.62 -2.57 19.77
C HIS A 269 -8.31 -2.46 20.55
N ASN A 270 -8.12 -1.39 21.32
CA ASN A 270 -6.97 -1.19 22.20
C ASN A 270 -6.92 -2.27 23.29
N GLU A 271 -8.04 -2.55 23.95
CA GLU A 271 -8.15 -3.65 24.93
C GLU A 271 -7.84 -5.02 24.30
N LYS A 272 -8.25 -5.27 23.05
CA LYS A 272 -7.90 -6.50 22.31
C LYS A 272 -6.42 -6.59 21.98
N LEU A 273 -5.77 -5.47 21.67
CA LEU A 273 -4.33 -5.41 21.43
C LEU A 273 -3.55 -5.64 22.74
N GLU A 274 -3.93 -4.96 23.81
CA GLU A 274 -3.34 -5.10 25.14
C GLU A 274 -3.59 -6.50 25.74
N SER A 275 -4.77 -7.09 25.53
CA SER A 275 -5.08 -8.45 26.02
C SER A 275 -4.45 -9.56 25.19
N ARG A 276 -4.22 -9.37 23.88
CA ARG A 276 -3.47 -10.34 23.05
C ARG A 276 -2.00 -10.42 23.44
N GLU A 277 -1.41 -9.31 23.88
CA GLU A 277 -0.09 -9.30 24.52
C GLU A 277 -0.12 -10.17 25.78
N ASN A 278 -1.14 -9.99 26.63
CA ASN A 278 -1.31 -10.76 27.87
C ASN A 278 -1.70 -12.26 27.71
N VAL A 279 -2.28 -12.67 26.58
CA VAL A 279 -2.67 -14.07 26.31
C VAL A 279 -1.54 -14.85 25.62
N SER A 280 -0.72 -14.18 24.80
CA SER A 280 0.50 -14.78 24.25
C SER A 280 1.49 -15.15 25.36
N ASP A 281 1.54 -14.36 26.43
CA ASP A 281 2.42 -14.60 27.58
C ASP A 281 1.96 -15.78 28.46
N LYS A 282 0.65 -16.12 28.48
CA LYS A 282 0.14 -17.20 29.35
C LYS A 282 0.38 -18.62 28.84
N LEU A 283 0.59 -18.82 27.54
CA LEU A 283 0.93 -20.14 26.99
C LEU A 283 2.44 -20.38 26.88
N ALA A 284 3.26 -19.35 27.09
CA ALA A 284 4.71 -19.44 27.19
C ALA A 284 5.22 -19.48 28.64
N ALA A 285 4.37 -19.19 29.63
CA ALA A 285 4.75 -19.01 31.04
C ALA A 285 5.07 -20.30 31.83
N GLU A 286 4.99 -21.50 31.26
CA GLU A 286 5.43 -22.74 31.95
C GLU A 286 6.83 -23.21 31.54
N ALA A 287 7.51 -22.52 30.63
CA ALA A 287 8.91 -22.79 30.31
C ALA A 287 9.71 -21.48 30.35
N VAL A 288 10.72 -21.47 31.23
CA VAL A 288 11.74 -20.43 31.43
C VAL A 288 11.38 -19.41 32.51
N SER A 289 11.98 -19.65 33.68
CA SER A 289 12.18 -18.70 34.76
C SER A 289 12.82 -17.40 34.27
N ASP A 290 12.39 -16.28 34.88
CA ASP A 290 13.08 -15.00 34.91
C ASP A 290 13.43 -14.39 33.55
N THR A 291 12.45 -13.77 32.88
CA THR A 291 12.74 -12.59 32.07
C THR A 291 11.49 -11.70 31.99
N GLU A 292 11.56 -10.58 32.68
CA GLU A 292 10.69 -9.42 32.51
C GLU A 292 10.71 -8.99 31.02
N PRO A 293 9.58 -8.54 30.45
CA PRO A 293 9.53 -8.11 29.05
C PRO A 293 10.49 -6.94 28.84
N CYS A 294 11.41 -7.07 27.88
CA CYS A 294 12.40 -6.04 27.58
C CYS A 294 11.68 -4.70 27.31
N PRO A 295 11.85 -3.67 28.15
CA PRO A 295 11.33 -2.35 27.85
C PRO A 295 11.93 -1.88 26.52
N LYS A 296 11.15 -1.12 25.73
CA LYS A 296 11.62 -0.40 24.54
C LYS A 296 13.06 0.05 24.78
N ARG A 297 14.03 -0.52 24.06
CA ARG A 297 15.46 -0.19 24.27
C ARG A 297 15.57 1.32 24.26
N ALA A 298 15.81 1.89 25.44
CA ALA A 298 16.39 3.20 25.53
C ALA A 298 17.63 3.14 24.64
N ARG A 299 17.81 4.16 23.79
CA ARG A 299 18.99 4.34 22.96
C ARG A 299 20.19 3.92 23.82
N GLN A 300 20.93 2.88 23.41
CA GLN A 300 22.13 2.47 24.12
C GLN A 300 23.00 3.72 24.23
N GLU A 301 23.08 4.30 25.42
CA GLU A 301 24.10 5.29 25.72
C GLU A 301 25.40 4.55 25.49
N THR A 302 26.07 4.91 24.40
CA THR A 302 27.33 4.27 24.05
C THR A 302 28.26 4.53 25.21
N SER A 303 28.92 3.46 25.69
CA SER A 303 29.84 3.60 26.82
C SER A 303 30.84 4.72 26.50
N THR A 304 31.24 5.49 27.50
CA THR A 304 32.13 6.65 27.29
C THR A 304 33.37 6.27 26.48
N GLU A 305 33.91 5.07 26.70
CA GLU A 305 35.02 4.47 25.95
C GLU A 305 34.72 4.24 24.46
N GLU A 306 33.53 3.74 24.12
CA GLU A 306 33.09 3.57 22.72
C GLU A 306 32.88 4.92 22.02
N GLU A 307 32.47 5.95 22.75
CA GLU A 307 32.36 7.31 22.23
C GLU A 307 33.74 7.91 21.95
N TYR A 308 34.68 7.81 22.89
CA TYR A 308 36.08 8.22 22.66
C TYR A 308 36.68 7.49 21.46
N SER A 309 36.49 6.18 21.36
CA SER A 309 36.99 5.37 20.24
C SER A 309 36.39 5.82 18.90
N ARG A 310 35.06 6.05 18.85
CA ARG A 310 34.37 6.54 17.64
C ARG A 310 34.87 7.92 17.20
N TYR A 311 35.03 8.86 18.13
CA TYR A 311 35.52 10.21 17.82
C TYR A 311 36.97 10.19 17.34
N ILE A 312 37.84 9.39 17.95
CA ILE A 312 39.23 9.23 17.51
C ILE A 312 39.31 8.57 16.14
N GLN A 313 38.54 7.49 15.90
CA GLN A 313 38.53 6.81 14.60
C GLN A 313 38.03 7.73 13.48
N THR A 314 37.02 8.56 13.77
CA THR A 314 36.52 9.57 12.83
C THR A 314 37.59 10.62 12.52
N ALA A 315 38.26 11.16 13.56
CA ALA A 315 39.35 12.12 13.38
C ALA A 315 40.52 11.55 12.57
N GLU A 316 40.92 10.31 12.86
CA GLU A 316 41.99 9.62 12.12
C GLU A 316 41.62 9.41 10.65
N SER A 317 40.39 8.98 10.37
CA SER A 317 39.90 8.81 8.99
C SER A 317 39.88 10.13 8.21
N ALA A 318 39.48 11.22 8.86
CA ALA A 318 39.45 12.55 8.25
C ALA A 318 40.86 13.10 7.99
N LEU A 319 41.81 12.87 8.89
CA LEU A 319 43.21 13.24 8.69
C LEU A 319 43.87 12.42 7.57
N LYS A 320 43.58 11.12 7.48
CA LYS A 320 44.04 10.27 6.36
C LYS A 320 43.49 10.78 5.02
N ALA A 321 42.22 11.18 4.96
CA ALA A 321 41.64 11.78 3.76
C ALA A 321 42.26 13.15 3.38
N LEU A 322 42.63 13.97 4.38
CA LEU A 322 43.37 15.21 4.13
C LEU A 322 44.80 14.94 3.64
N GLN A 323 45.45 13.90 4.15
CA GLN A 323 46.77 13.47 3.69
C GLN A 323 46.71 13.02 2.23
N THR A 324 45.74 12.18 1.85
CA THR A 324 45.58 11.75 0.45
C THR A 324 45.32 12.94 -0.48
N LEU A 325 44.52 13.93 -0.06
CA LEU A 325 44.26 15.14 -0.84
C LEU A 325 45.49 16.05 -0.99
N THR A 326 46.43 15.99 -0.04
CA THR A 326 47.67 16.76 -0.08
C THR A 326 48.74 16.05 -0.89
N GLU A 327 48.78 14.71 -0.84
CA GLU A 327 49.67 13.84 -1.64
C GLU A 327 49.25 13.76 -3.11
N GLU A 328 47.95 13.63 -3.42
CA GLU A 328 47.43 13.66 -4.80
C GLU A 328 47.68 15.02 -5.47
N LYS A 329 47.53 16.12 -4.72
CA LYS A 329 47.80 17.47 -5.23
C LYS A 329 49.28 17.79 -5.39
N ALA A 330 50.20 16.99 -4.85
CA ALA A 330 51.63 17.13 -5.15
C ALA A 330 51.96 16.86 -6.63
N ASN A 331 51.04 16.21 -7.38
CA ASN A 331 51.16 15.95 -8.82
C ASN A 331 50.46 17.00 -9.70
N THR A 332 49.88 18.06 -9.12
CA THR A 332 49.23 19.16 -9.86
C THR A 332 49.66 20.52 -9.32
N THR A 333 49.90 21.49 -10.21
CA THR A 333 50.52 22.81 -9.94
C THR A 333 49.67 23.80 -9.14
N ALA A 334 48.81 23.34 -8.22
CA ALA A 334 47.97 24.19 -7.38
C ALA A 334 48.45 24.13 -5.92
N PRO A 335 48.91 25.26 -5.33
CA PRO A 335 49.38 25.26 -3.95
C PRO A 335 48.23 24.96 -2.97
N PRO A 336 48.51 24.32 -1.82
CA PRO A 336 47.49 24.09 -0.80
C PRO A 336 46.92 25.43 -0.29
N PRO A 337 45.65 25.45 0.17
CA PRO A 337 45.03 26.67 0.64
C PRO A 337 45.82 27.28 1.80
N GLN A 338 46.07 28.60 1.76
CA GLN A 338 46.90 29.30 2.77
C GLN A 338 46.35 29.18 4.20
N TRP A 339 45.03 28.97 4.35
CA TRP A 339 44.39 28.77 5.65
C TRP A 339 44.56 27.34 6.21
N LEU A 340 44.96 26.36 5.38
CA LEU A 340 45.06 24.95 5.78
C LEU A 340 46.12 24.77 6.87
N GLN A 341 47.27 25.42 6.72
CA GLN A 341 48.36 25.33 7.70
C GLN A 341 47.98 25.94 9.05
N SER A 342 47.27 27.07 9.05
CA SER A 342 46.74 27.69 10.27
C SER A 342 45.73 26.79 10.98
N ARG A 343 44.82 26.13 10.24
CA ARG A 343 43.85 25.19 10.83
C ARG A 343 44.47 23.88 11.32
N LEU A 344 45.52 23.38 10.66
CA LEU A 344 46.27 22.22 11.14
C LEU A 344 47.03 22.55 12.43
N GLN A 345 47.57 23.76 12.57
CA GLN A 345 48.19 24.22 13.81
C GLN A 345 47.17 24.34 14.95
N GLU A 346 45.98 24.90 14.68
CA GLU A 346 44.89 24.92 15.67
C GLU A 346 44.47 23.50 16.11
N LEU A 347 44.32 22.57 15.17
CA LEU A 347 44.04 21.16 15.48
C LEU A 347 45.16 20.51 16.31
N GLN A 348 46.42 20.82 15.99
CA GLN A 348 47.56 20.33 16.76
C GLN A 348 47.54 20.86 18.21
N THR A 349 47.19 22.14 18.40
CA THR A 349 47.03 22.71 19.76
C THR A 349 45.89 22.06 20.53
N LEU A 350 44.75 21.79 19.87
CA LEU A 350 43.62 21.07 20.46
C LEU A 350 44.01 19.65 20.88
N ILE A 351 44.75 18.91 20.04
CA ILE A 351 45.24 17.57 20.37
C ILE A 351 46.19 17.62 21.57
N THR A 352 47.10 18.61 21.62
CA THR A 352 48.01 18.76 22.78
C THR A 352 47.28 19.15 24.06
N HIS A 353 46.19 19.93 23.96
CA HIS A 353 45.37 20.27 25.11
C HIS A 353 44.62 19.03 25.62
N ILE A 354 44.03 18.24 24.72
CA ILE A 354 43.35 16.99 25.08
C ILE A 354 44.33 16.01 25.74
N SER A 355 45.54 15.83 25.18
CA SER A 355 46.55 14.94 25.77
C SER A 355 47.08 15.43 27.11
N SER A 356 47.20 16.75 27.31
CA SER A 356 47.57 17.33 28.60
C SER A 356 46.49 17.14 29.67
N ALA A 357 45.21 17.18 29.27
CA ALA A 357 44.06 16.98 30.16
C ALA A 357 43.86 15.52 30.56
N VAL A 358 44.25 14.56 29.70
CA VAL A 358 44.24 13.12 30.01
C VAL A 358 45.39 12.73 30.96
N ASN A 359 46.49 13.49 30.98
CA ASN A 359 47.66 13.21 31.83
C ASN A 359 47.61 13.87 33.24
N THR A 360 46.61 14.71 33.52
CA THR A 360 46.40 15.37 34.83
C THR A 360 45.30 14.74 35.67
N THR A 361 44.66 13.68 35.18
CA THR A 361 43.77 12.76 35.91
C THR A 361 44.46 11.43 36.12
#